data_AF-A0A7V8NQY6-F1
#
_entry.id   AF-A0A7V8NQY6-F1
#
_cell.length_a   1.000
_cell.length_b   1.000
_cell.length_c   1.000
_cell.angle_alpha   90.00
_cell.angle_beta   90.00
_cell.angle_gamma   90.00
#
_symmetry.space_group_name_H-M   'P 1'
#
loop_
_entity.id
_entity.type
_entity.pdbx_description
1 polymer ?
#
loop_
_entity_poly.entity_id
_entity_poly.type
_entity_poly.pdbx_seq_one_letter_code
_entity_poly.pdbx_strand_id
1 'polypeptide(L)'
;MNQQLVSSRGGSLLSWTILCLVCFHVSESAASAQLPPVQNPLAPGQNPPAAGCSTTDASSCAQVAAKLLPIVMGPSPIEENLLRLTDEIGGRLTGSPQMAKAVEWAVGAFRAAGVDVHSEKYTLPVTWSEGETRLELLGPMRFSFRLKSTGWSPATPPDGIDSSVVDVGYGTEDDFARAAALKGAILLVHTDIGSTWADLFNEYLR
;
A
#
# COMPACT_ATOMS: atom_id res chain seq x y z
N MET A 1 33.18 8.08 14.40
CA MET A 1 34.33 7.17 14.29
C MET A 1 34.62 7.00 12.81
N ASN A 2 35.62 7.73 12.33
CA ASN A 2 36.10 7.77 10.94
C ASN A 2 36.52 6.38 10.45
N GLN A 3 36.34 6.10 9.17
CA GLN A 3 37.36 5.54 8.27
C GLN A 3 36.95 5.90 6.82
N GLN A 4 37.75 6.77 6.20
CA GLN A 4 37.77 7.07 4.77
C GLN A 4 38.42 5.89 4.04
N LEU A 5 37.96 5.57 2.82
CA LEU A 5 38.78 4.86 1.85
C LEU A 5 38.82 5.66 0.54
N VAL A 6 40.05 5.87 0.11
CA VAL A 6 40.54 6.80 -0.88
C VAL A 6 40.39 6.24 -2.29
N SER A 7 39.99 7.12 -3.21
CA SER A 7 40.01 7.01 -4.66
C SER A 7 41.43 6.80 -5.22
N SER A 8 41.59 5.89 -6.17
CA SER A 8 42.70 5.94 -7.13
C SER A 8 42.19 5.70 -8.54
N ARG A 9 42.47 6.67 -9.42
CA ARG A 9 42.26 6.63 -10.86
C ARG A 9 43.39 5.84 -11.52
N GLY A 10 43.06 5.02 -12.51
CA GLY A 10 44.01 4.45 -13.47
C GLY A 10 43.26 3.98 -14.70
N GLY A 11 43.26 4.80 -15.75
CA GLY A 11 42.66 4.44 -17.04
C GLY A 11 43.62 3.62 -17.90
N SER A 12 43.07 2.81 -18.80
CA SER A 12 43.57 2.67 -20.17
C SER A 12 42.49 1.99 -21.02
N LEU A 13 42.20 2.66 -22.14
CA LEU A 13 41.37 2.19 -23.25
C LEU A 13 42.13 1.14 -24.08
N LEU A 14 41.38 0.49 -24.98
CA LEU A 14 41.77 -0.32 -26.15
C LEU A 14 41.76 -1.85 -25.97
N SER A 15 40.75 -2.48 -26.60
CA SER A 15 40.82 -3.68 -27.46
C SER A 15 39.41 -4.31 -27.54
N TRP A 16 38.42 -3.70 -28.19
CA TRP A 16 38.05 -3.92 -29.60
C TRP A 16 38.33 -5.34 -30.15
N THR A 17 37.21 -6.05 -30.31
CA THR A 17 36.89 -7.01 -31.38
C THR A 17 37.46 -8.43 -31.29
N ILE A 18 36.55 -9.39 -31.45
CA ILE A 18 36.69 -10.85 -31.70
C ILE A 18 36.17 -11.66 -30.51
N LEU A 19 34.90 -12.08 -30.59
CA LEU A 19 34.43 -13.48 -30.51
C LEU A 19 32.90 -13.54 -30.34
N CYS A 20 32.14 -13.14 -31.36
CA CYS A 20 30.69 -13.37 -31.41
C CYS A 20 30.35 -14.09 -32.72
N LEU A 21 30.50 -15.41 -32.74
CA LEU A 21 29.69 -16.30 -33.58
C LEU A 21 30.09 -17.72 -33.21
N VAL A 22 29.24 -18.41 -32.45
CA VAL A 22 28.99 -19.87 -32.42
C VAL A 22 28.22 -20.20 -31.13
N CYS A 23 27.09 -20.88 -31.30
CA CYS A 23 26.21 -21.47 -30.28
C CYS A 23 25.19 -20.55 -29.58
N PHE A 24 24.12 -20.19 -30.28
CA PHE A 24 22.81 -19.99 -29.64
C PHE A 24 21.71 -20.71 -30.45
N HIS A 25 21.68 -22.04 -30.34
CA HIS A 25 20.43 -22.79 -30.39
C HIS A 25 20.07 -23.12 -28.94
N VAL A 26 19.41 -22.18 -28.25
CA VAL A 26 18.69 -22.48 -27.02
C VAL A 26 17.24 -22.69 -27.44
N SER A 27 16.80 -23.94 -27.37
CA SER A 27 15.39 -24.28 -27.37
C SER A 27 14.71 -23.55 -26.22
N GLU A 28 13.71 -22.74 -26.54
CA GLU A 28 12.72 -22.29 -25.55
C GLU A 28 11.89 -23.50 -25.13
N SER A 29 12.38 -24.25 -24.13
CA SER A 29 11.47 -24.94 -23.23
C SER A 29 10.79 -23.85 -22.43
N ALA A 30 9.52 -23.59 -22.73
CA ALA A 30 8.63 -22.94 -21.78
C ALA A 30 8.55 -23.88 -20.56
N ALA A 31 9.47 -23.69 -19.62
CA ALA A 31 9.31 -24.17 -18.27
C ALA A 31 8.12 -23.40 -17.70
N SER A 32 6.92 -23.97 -17.86
CA SER A 32 5.81 -23.61 -16.99
C SER A 32 6.31 -23.82 -15.58
N ALA A 33 6.62 -22.73 -14.87
CA ALA A 33 6.73 -22.74 -13.44
C ALA A 33 5.34 -23.07 -12.91
N GLN A 34 5.00 -24.37 -12.93
CA GLN A 34 3.87 -24.89 -12.20
C GLN A 34 4.22 -24.67 -10.74
N LEU A 35 3.64 -23.61 -10.17
CA LEU A 35 3.62 -23.42 -8.73
C LEU A 35 3.18 -24.76 -8.11
N PRO A 36 3.87 -25.26 -7.06
CA PRO A 36 3.38 -26.41 -6.34
C PRO A 36 1.92 -26.14 -5.95
N PRO A 37 1.04 -27.15 -6.03
CA PRO A 37 -0.37 -26.94 -5.72
C PRO A 37 -0.48 -26.27 -4.35
N VAL A 38 -0.99 -25.04 -4.35
CA VAL A 38 -1.24 -24.27 -3.14
C VAL A 38 -2.24 -25.08 -2.34
N GLN A 39 -1.79 -25.71 -1.26
CA GLN A 39 -2.70 -26.23 -0.25
C GLN A 39 -3.41 -25.02 0.32
N ASN A 40 -4.66 -24.80 -0.09
CA ASN A 40 -5.49 -23.76 0.46
C ASN A 40 -5.85 -24.20 1.89
N PRO A 41 -5.29 -23.58 2.95
CA PRO A 41 -5.61 -23.95 4.32
C PRO A 41 -7.05 -23.58 4.70
N LEU A 42 -7.76 -22.88 3.80
CA LEU A 42 -9.17 -22.53 3.89
C LEU A 42 -10.07 -23.44 3.04
N ALA A 43 -9.52 -24.50 2.41
CA ALA A 43 -10.35 -25.54 1.83
C ALA A 43 -11.16 -26.20 2.96
N PRO A 44 -12.50 -26.27 2.88
CA PRO A 44 -13.29 -26.90 3.92
C PRO A 44 -12.84 -28.34 4.11
N GLY A 45 -12.24 -28.63 5.27
CA GLY A 45 -11.85 -30.00 5.63
C GLY A 45 -13.07 -30.90 5.59
N GLN A 46 -12.96 -32.05 4.91
CA GLN A 46 -14.02 -33.05 4.80
C GLN A 46 -14.28 -33.83 6.11
N ASN A 47 -14.10 -33.18 7.27
CA ASN A 47 -14.46 -33.75 8.55
C ASN A 47 -15.98 -33.63 8.75
N PRO A 48 -16.67 -34.68 9.22
CA PRO A 48 -18.12 -34.67 9.40
C PRO A 48 -18.56 -33.54 10.34
N PRO A 49 -19.73 -32.93 10.10
CA PRO A 49 -20.01 -31.59 10.60
C PRO A 49 -20.37 -31.60 12.08
N ALA A 50 -19.57 -30.91 12.89
CA ALA A 50 -20.08 -30.26 14.08
C ALA A 50 -20.92 -29.07 13.63
N ALA A 51 -22.25 -29.24 13.61
CA ALA A 51 -23.29 -28.20 13.54
C ALA A 51 -22.96 -26.93 12.73
N GLY A 52 -22.51 -27.08 11.49
CA GLY A 52 -22.52 -26.01 10.49
C GLY A 52 -23.80 -26.10 9.66
N CYS A 53 -24.41 -24.95 9.35
CA CYS A 53 -25.63 -24.87 8.55
C CYS A 53 -25.50 -25.69 7.26
N SER A 54 -26.23 -26.81 7.18
CA SER A 54 -26.25 -27.68 6.01
C SER A 54 -27.01 -27.00 4.87
N THR A 55 -26.50 -27.08 3.65
CA THR A 55 -27.11 -26.52 2.43
C THR A 55 -28.42 -27.21 2.03
N THR A 56 -28.88 -28.19 2.81
CA THR A 56 -30.07 -29.01 2.55
C THR A 56 -31.32 -28.55 3.29
N ASP A 57 -31.25 -27.57 4.21
CA ASP A 57 -32.44 -27.05 4.90
C ASP A 57 -32.49 -25.52 4.89
N ALA A 58 -33.08 -24.95 3.84
CA ALA A 58 -33.45 -23.52 3.78
C ALA A 58 -34.30 -23.08 4.99
N SER A 59 -35.01 -24.02 5.63
CA SER A 59 -35.76 -23.81 6.88
C SER A 59 -34.86 -23.47 8.07
N SER A 60 -33.66 -24.08 8.17
CA SER A 60 -32.73 -23.90 9.28
C SER A 60 -32.02 -22.53 9.23
N CYS A 61 -31.60 -22.09 8.05
CA CYS A 61 -31.03 -20.76 7.86
C CYS A 61 -32.05 -19.65 8.14
N ALA A 62 -33.30 -19.81 7.69
CA ALA A 62 -34.36 -18.84 7.96
C ALA A 62 -34.66 -18.74 9.48
N GLN A 63 -34.64 -19.86 10.19
CA GLN A 63 -34.82 -19.89 11.65
C GLN A 63 -33.64 -19.27 12.41
N VAL A 64 -32.40 -19.51 11.98
CA VAL A 64 -31.22 -18.86 12.56
C VAL A 64 -31.21 -17.37 12.26
N ALA A 65 -31.51 -16.97 11.03
CA ALA A 65 -31.63 -15.56 10.64
C ALA A 65 -32.70 -14.84 11.46
N ALA A 66 -33.86 -15.47 11.71
CA ALA A 66 -34.91 -14.90 12.56
C ALA A 66 -34.45 -14.65 14.00
N LYS A 67 -33.49 -15.42 14.52
CA LYS A 67 -32.88 -15.21 15.85
C LYS A 67 -31.76 -14.16 15.84
N LEU A 68 -30.97 -14.09 14.76
CA LEU A 68 -29.86 -13.15 14.63
C LEU A 68 -30.33 -11.74 14.32
N LEU A 69 -31.39 -11.58 13.52
CA LEU A 69 -31.83 -10.27 13.05
C LEU A 69 -32.15 -9.28 14.19
N PRO A 70 -32.85 -9.66 15.28
CA PRO A 70 -33.04 -8.77 16.42
C PRO A 70 -31.75 -8.39 17.15
N ILE A 71 -30.73 -9.26 17.15
CA ILE A 71 -29.43 -8.99 17.77
C ILE A 71 -28.65 -7.99 16.92
N VAL A 72 -28.59 -8.23 15.60
CA VAL A 72 -27.89 -7.35 14.64
C VAL A 72 -28.52 -5.96 14.58
N MET A 73 -29.85 -5.88 14.66
CA MET A 73 -30.60 -4.63 14.66
C MET A 73 -30.69 -3.98 16.06
N GLY A 74 -30.18 -4.66 17.09
CA GLY A 74 -30.19 -4.18 18.47
C GLY A 74 -29.04 -3.21 18.77
N PRO A 75 -28.90 -2.78 20.04
CA PRO A 75 -27.77 -1.98 20.48
C PRO A 75 -26.44 -2.66 20.16
N SER A 76 -25.49 -1.89 19.66
CA SER A 76 -24.18 -2.37 19.23
C SER A 76 -23.07 -1.48 19.78
N PRO A 77 -21.92 -2.04 20.18
CA PRO A 77 -20.75 -1.25 20.61
C PRO A 77 -20.02 -0.58 19.44
N ILE A 78 -20.59 -0.59 18.23
CA ILE A 78 -19.92 -0.10 17.01
C ILE A 78 -19.44 1.35 17.12
N GLU A 79 -20.22 2.23 17.75
CA GLU A 79 -19.86 3.64 17.94
C GLU A 79 -18.68 3.80 18.91
N GLU A 80 -18.73 3.12 20.05
CA GLU A 80 -17.64 3.14 21.04
C GLU A 80 -16.36 2.52 20.48
N ASN A 81 -16.48 1.40 19.78
CA ASN A 81 -15.36 0.75 19.11
C ASN A 81 -14.75 1.66 18.04
N LEU A 82 -15.58 2.38 17.28
CA LEU A 82 -15.12 3.33 16.29
C LEU A 82 -14.31 4.44 16.96
N LEU A 83 -14.87 5.11 17.98
CA LEU A 83 -14.20 6.17 18.73
C LEU A 83 -12.85 5.69 19.29
N ARG A 84 -12.82 4.51 19.91
CA ARG A 84 -11.59 3.93 20.46
C ARG A 84 -10.52 3.74 19.38
N LEU A 85 -10.91 3.27 18.20
CA LEU A 85 -10.00 3.09 17.08
C LEU A 85 -9.59 4.43 16.47
N THR A 86 -10.51 5.35 16.18
CA THR A 86 -10.23 6.56 15.40
C THR A 86 -9.63 7.69 16.21
N ASP A 87 -10.09 7.89 17.44
CA ASP A 87 -9.76 9.06 18.24
C ASP A 87 -8.67 8.75 19.27
N GLU A 88 -8.73 7.59 19.90
CA GLU A 88 -7.76 7.23 20.93
C GLU A 88 -6.53 6.50 20.39
N ILE A 89 -6.71 5.57 19.43
CA ILE A 89 -5.60 4.87 18.78
C ILE A 89 -5.04 5.69 17.61
N GLY A 90 -5.91 6.28 16.79
CA GLY A 90 -5.51 7.15 15.67
C GLY A 90 -5.06 6.39 14.41
N GLY A 91 -4.20 7.03 13.60
CA GLY A 91 -3.77 6.53 12.28
C GLY A 91 -3.01 5.20 12.33
N ARG A 92 -3.64 4.12 11.84
CA ARG A 92 -3.12 2.74 11.87
C ARG A 92 -2.41 2.36 10.58
N LEU A 93 -1.37 3.10 10.20
CA LEU A 93 -0.53 2.68 9.06
C LEU A 93 0.14 1.34 9.37
N THR A 94 0.24 0.46 8.38
CA THR A 94 0.79 -0.88 8.58
C THR A 94 2.23 -0.82 9.09
N GLY A 95 2.51 -1.58 10.16
CA GLY A 95 3.82 -1.56 10.84
C GLY A 95 4.01 -0.39 11.83
N SER A 96 3.06 0.53 11.95
CA SER A 96 3.14 1.62 12.93
C SER A 96 2.88 1.14 14.37
N PRO A 97 3.32 1.91 15.38
CA PRO A 97 2.96 1.65 16.77
C PRO A 97 1.45 1.68 17.02
N GLN A 98 0.71 2.52 16.30
CA GLN A 98 -0.75 2.61 16.42
C GLN A 98 -1.45 1.35 15.86
N MET A 99 -0.94 0.77 14.77
CA MET A 99 -1.43 -0.51 14.28
C MET A 99 -1.22 -1.62 15.30
N ALA A 100 -0.05 -1.69 15.95
CA ALA A 100 0.20 -2.66 17.01
C ALA A 100 -0.78 -2.52 18.19
N LYS A 101 -1.03 -1.29 18.65
CA LYS A 101 -2.04 -1.00 19.68
C LYS A 101 -3.45 -1.42 19.26
N ALA A 102 -3.81 -1.22 17.99
CA ALA A 102 -5.10 -1.65 17.46
C ALA A 102 -5.27 -3.16 17.46
N VAL A 103 -4.22 -3.90 17.11
CA VAL A 103 -4.21 -5.37 17.17
C VAL A 103 -4.35 -5.84 18.62
N GLU A 104 -3.60 -5.27 19.56
CA GLU A 104 -3.72 -5.60 20.98
C GLU A 104 -5.12 -5.34 21.52
N TRP A 105 -5.69 -4.18 21.20
CA TRP A 105 -7.07 -3.84 21.56
C TRP A 105 -8.07 -4.84 20.97
N ALA A 106 -7.94 -5.18 19.68
CA ALA A 106 -8.86 -6.10 19.00
C ALA A 106 -8.81 -7.50 19.60
N VAL A 107 -7.62 -8.02 19.92
CA VAL A 107 -7.46 -9.30 20.61
C VAL A 107 -8.15 -9.26 21.98
N GLY A 108 -8.01 -8.17 22.73
CA GLY A 108 -8.72 -7.96 23.99
C GLY A 108 -10.25 -7.94 23.83
N ALA A 109 -10.75 -7.23 22.83
CA ALA A 109 -12.18 -7.13 22.53
C ALA A 109 -12.78 -8.50 22.15
N PHE A 110 -12.10 -9.29 21.31
CA PHE A 110 -12.55 -10.64 20.96
C PHE A 110 -12.56 -11.59 22.16
N ARG A 111 -11.54 -11.54 23.03
CA ARG A 111 -11.52 -12.32 24.28
C ARG A 111 -12.69 -11.95 25.19
N ALA A 112 -12.98 -10.65 25.34
CA ALA A 112 -14.11 -10.17 26.13
C ALA A 112 -15.47 -10.63 25.57
N ALA A 113 -15.56 -10.79 24.25
CA ALA A 113 -16.73 -11.36 23.57
C ALA A 113 -16.82 -12.90 23.67
N GLY A 114 -15.86 -13.58 24.31
CA GLY A 114 -15.84 -15.04 24.47
C GLY A 114 -15.45 -15.80 23.20
N VAL A 115 -14.79 -15.14 22.25
CA VAL A 115 -14.31 -15.73 20.99
C VAL A 115 -12.88 -16.25 21.17
N ASP A 116 -12.58 -17.43 20.62
CA ASP A 116 -11.20 -17.91 20.53
C ASP A 116 -10.41 -17.06 19.53
N VAL A 117 -9.28 -16.51 19.96
CA VAL A 117 -8.55 -15.48 19.20
C VAL A 117 -7.04 -15.60 19.36
N HIS A 118 -6.36 -15.53 18.23
CA HIS A 118 -4.91 -15.40 18.13
C HIS A 118 -4.55 -14.30 17.13
N SER A 119 -3.28 -13.87 17.16
CA SER A 119 -2.73 -12.98 16.15
C SER A 119 -1.74 -13.73 15.27
N GLU A 120 -1.71 -13.36 14.00
CA GLU A 120 -0.78 -13.91 13.02
C GLU A 120 0.21 -12.83 12.59
N LYS A 121 1.50 -13.18 12.63
CA LYS A 121 2.57 -12.30 12.21
C LYS A 121 2.86 -12.54 10.74
N TYR A 122 3.04 -11.46 10.00
CA TYR A 122 3.60 -11.49 8.66
C TYR A 122 4.72 -10.45 8.54
N THR A 123 5.62 -10.67 7.60
CA THR A 123 6.76 -9.77 7.37
C THR A 123 6.46 -8.91 6.15
N LEU A 124 6.58 -7.59 6.31
CA LEU A 124 6.61 -6.67 5.19
C LEU A 124 8.06 -6.44 4.77
N PRO A 125 8.40 -6.59 3.48
CA PRO A 125 9.78 -6.42 3.01
C PRO A 125 10.27 -4.97 3.17
N VAL A 126 9.36 -4.01 3.06
CA VAL A 126 9.62 -2.59 3.29
C VAL A 126 8.42 -2.05 4.07
N THR A 127 8.67 -1.13 5.00
CA THR A 127 7.64 -0.32 5.66
C THR A 127 7.78 1.13 5.18
N TRP A 128 6.70 1.89 5.27
CA TRP A 128 6.71 3.30 4.96
C TRP A 128 6.14 4.08 6.13
N SER A 129 6.69 5.26 6.36
CA SER A 129 6.12 6.28 7.22
C SER A 129 6.46 7.63 6.62
N GLU A 130 5.50 8.55 6.63
CA GLU A 130 5.78 9.91 6.20
C GLU A 130 6.84 10.55 7.11
N GLY A 131 7.87 11.15 6.49
CA GLY A 131 8.87 11.95 7.17
C GLY A 131 8.47 13.42 7.28
N GLU A 132 9.44 14.30 7.50
CA GLU A 132 9.22 15.74 7.39
C GLU A 132 8.88 16.11 5.94
N THR A 133 7.78 16.85 5.75
CA THR A 133 7.37 17.34 4.44
C THR A 133 7.29 18.86 4.46
N ARG A 134 8.08 19.49 3.59
CA ARG A 134 8.14 20.94 3.43
C ARG A 134 8.23 21.28 1.94
N LEU A 135 7.45 22.28 1.54
CA LEU A 135 7.52 22.88 0.22
C LEU A 135 7.35 24.39 0.35
N GLU A 136 8.19 25.13 -0.34
CA GLU A 136 8.22 26.58 -0.32
C GLU A 136 8.39 27.11 -1.74
N LEU A 137 7.56 28.06 -2.14
CA LEU A 137 7.80 28.82 -3.34
C LEU A 137 8.90 29.84 -3.04
N LEU A 138 10.00 29.81 -3.81
CA LEU A 138 11.15 30.69 -3.59
C LEU A 138 11.02 32.05 -4.30
N GLY A 139 10.17 32.16 -5.32
CA GLY A 139 9.90 33.42 -6.05
C GLY A 139 8.79 33.28 -7.10
N PRO A 140 8.16 34.39 -7.56
CA PRO A 140 8.45 35.78 -7.22
C PRO A 140 7.93 36.22 -5.85
N MET A 141 7.00 35.46 -5.26
CA MET A 141 6.52 35.66 -3.89
C MET A 141 6.89 34.43 -3.06
N ARG A 142 7.38 34.66 -1.85
CA ARG A 142 7.83 33.58 -0.96
C ARG A 142 6.71 33.14 -0.04
N PHE A 143 6.31 31.87 -0.10
CA PHE A 143 5.33 31.30 0.82
C PHE A 143 5.42 29.78 0.88
N SER A 144 4.97 29.21 1.99
CA SER A 144 4.99 27.76 2.24
C SER A 144 3.64 27.12 1.95
N PHE A 145 3.68 25.87 1.51
CA PHE A 145 2.49 25.05 1.27
C PHE A 145 2.30 24.02 2.37
N ARG A 146 1.04 23.69 2.67
CA ARG A 146 0.73 22.43 3.36
C ARG A 146 0.69 21.33 2.32
N LEU A 147 1.45 20.29 2.56
CA LEU A 147 1.54 19.14 1.66
C LEU A 147 1.69 17.86 2.47
N LYS A 148 1.52 16.75 1.75
CA LYS A 148 1.76 15.40 2.24
C LYS A 148 2.56 14.63 1.21
N SER A 149 3.42 13.73 1.68
CA SER A 149 4.13 12.82 0.78
C SER A 149 3.19 11.71 0.36
N THR A 150 3.19 11.40 -0.93
CA THR A 150 2.53 10.19 -1.43
C THR A 150 3.20 8.95 -0.82
N GLY A 151 2.37 7.98 -0.42
CA GLY A 151 2.85 6.72 0.14
C GLY A 151 3.90 6.09 -0.77
N TRP A 152 5.00 5.61 -0.18
CA TRP A 152 6.13 4.98 -0.87
C TRP A 152 6.99 5.89 -1.74
N SER A 153 6.74 7.20 -1.79
CA SER A 153 7.68 8.14 -2.42
C SER A 153 9.02 8.14 -1.68
N PRO A 154 10.15 8.18 -2.43
CA PRO A 154 11.47 8.27 -1.82
C PRO A 154 11.65 9.61 -1.10
N ALA A 155 12.53 9.63 -0.10
CA ALA A 155 12.94 10.88 0.53
C ALA A 155 13.74 11.74 -0.45
N THR A 156 13.59 13.07 -0.35
CA THR A 156 14.50 14.01 -1.02
C THR A 156 15.91 13.92 -0.43
N PRO A 157 16.95 14.39 -1.14
CA PRO A 157 18.28 14.56 -0.55
C PRO A 157 18.23 15.41 0.73
N PRO A 158 19.20 15.25 1.65
CA PRO A 158 19.23 16.01 2.92
C PRO A 158 19.19 17.54 2.74
N ASP A 159 19.80 18.04 1.66
CA ASP A 159 19.85 19.48 1.35
C ASP A 159 18.58 19.99 0.64
N GLY A 160 17.59 19.13 0.41
CA GLY A 160 16.37 19.45 -0.32
C GLY A 160 16.56 19.45 -1.85
N ILE A 161 15.53 19.91 -2.55
CA ILE A 161 15.53 20.08 -4.00
C ILE A 161 15.01 21.47 -4.33
N ASP A 162 15.88 22.32 -4.87
CA ASP A 162 15.52 23.63 -5.40
C ASP A 162 15.48 23.55 -6.93
N SER A 163 14.30 23.69 -7.53
CA SER A 163 14.15 23.64 -8.99
C SER A 163 12.93 24.41 -9.49
N SER A 164 12.90 24.65 -10.80
CA SER A 164 11.73 25.23 -11.46
C SER A 164 10.55 24.27 -11.40
N VAL A 165 9.35 24.84 -11.21
CA VAL A 165 8.10 24.10 -11.33
C VAL A 165 7.59 24.19 -12.76
N VAL A 166 7.20 23.05 -13.34
CA VAL A 166 6.54 23.00 -14.67
C VAL A 166 5.15 22.41 -14.48
N ASP A 167 4.13 23.16 -14.88
CA ASP A 167 2.75 22.69 -14.94
C ASP A 167 2.57 21.78 -16.15
N VAL A 168 2.16 20.54 -15.90
CA VAL A 168 1.91 19.51 -16.93
C VAL A 168 0.44 19.10 -16.98
N GLY A 169 -0.48 19.97 -16.54
CA GLY A 169 -1.92 19.70 -16.58
C GLY A 169 -2.26 18.39 -15.87
N TYR A 170 -3.06 17.54 -16.50
CA TYR A 170 -3.44 16.23 -15.94
C TYR A 170 -2.38 15.14 -16.16
N GLY A 171 -1.21 15.49 -16.69
CA GLY A 171 -0.13 14.52 -16.96
C GLY A 171 -0.47 13.54 -18.10
N THR A 172 -1.31 13.95 -19.06
CA THR A 172 -1.58 13.14 -20.26
C THR A 172 -0.37 13.12 -21.19
N GLU A 173 -0.32 12.16 -22.12
CA GLU A 173 0.76 12.10 -23.14
C GLU A 173 0.87 13.43 -23.91
N ASP A 174 -0.26 14.03 -24.27
CA ASP A 174 -0.33 15.31 -24.95
C ASP A 174 0.17 16.47 -24.08
N ASP A 175 -0.09 16.45 -22.77
CA ASP A 175 0.43 17.46 -21.85
C ASP A 175 1.96 17.39 -21.76
N PHE A 176 2.49 16.17 -21.64
CA PHE A 176 3.94 15.93 -21.64
C PHE A 176 4.59 16.28 -22.98
N ALA A 177 3.91 16.04 -24.11
CA ALA A 177 4.40 16.38 -25.45
C ALA A 177 4.49 17.90 -25.67
N ARG A 178 3.61 18.69 -25.04
CA ARG A 178 3.63 20.16 -25.11
C ARG A 178 4.57 20.79 -24.09
N ALA A 179 4.87 20.09 -23.00
CA ALA A 179 5.74 20.60 -21.94
C ALA A 179 7.21 20.66 -22.39
N ALA A 180 7.90 21.73 -22.02
CA ALA A 180 9.32 21.94 -22.28
C ALA A 180 10.12 21.96 -20.98
N ALA A 181 11.44 21.77 -21.08
CA ALA A 181 12.37 21.88 -19.94
C ALA A 181 12.06 20.95 -18.74
N LEU A 182 11.54 19.74 -19.00
CA LEU A 182 11.15 18.78 -17.96
C LEU A 182 12.33 18.23 -17.13
N LYS A 183 13.53 18.18 -17.70
CA LYS A 183 14.68 17.53 -17.06
C LYS A 183 15.11 18.30 -15.81
N GLY A 184 14.93 17.67 -14.65
CA GLY A 184 15.29 18.24 -13.35
C GLY A 184 14.24 19.19 -12.76
N ALA A 185 13.14 19.45 -13.47
CA ALA A 185 12.03 20.25 -12.97
C ALA A 185 11.19 19.46 -11.94
N ILE A 186 10.54 20.20 -11.04
CA ILE A 186 9.45 19.68 -10.22
C ILE A 186 8.17 19.81 -11.03
N LEU A 187 7.43 18.72 -11.21
CA LEU A 187 6.22 18.74 -12.04
C LEU A 187 4.99 18.99 -11.17
N LEU A 188 4.16 19.95 -11.58
CA LEU A 188 2.84 20.17 -11.02
C LEU A 188 1.82 19.42 -11.88
N VAL A 189 1.22 18.39 -11.30
CA VAL A 189 0.18 17.58 -11.94
C VAL A 189 -1.15 17.88 -11.25
N HIS A 190 -2.18 18.10 -12.05
CA HIS A 190 -3.52 18.42 -11.63
C HIS A 190 -4.28 17.11 -11.34
N THR A 191 -5.11 17.16 -10.31
CA THR A 191 -6.01 16.08 -9.95
C THR A 191 -7.39 16.65 -9.69
N ASP A 192 -8.43 15.93 -10.10
CA ASP A 192 -9.79 16.28 -9.74
C ASP A 192 -9.95 16.19 -8.22
N ILE A 193 -10.60 17.19 -7.62
CA ILE A 193 -10.93 17.13 -6.19
C ILE A 193 -12.20 16.30 -6.04
N GLY A 194 -12.09 15.17 -5.36
CA GLY A 194 -13.25 14.35 -5.00
C GLY A 194 -14.19 15.12 -4.07
N SER A 195 -15.36 15.51 -4.57
CA SER A 195 -16.35 16.33 -3.85
C SER A 195 -17.70 15.63 -3.69
N THR A 196 -17.96 14.61 -4.52
CA THR A 196 -19.17 13.79 -4.50
C THR A 196 -18.84 12.31 -4.29
N TRP A 197 -19.85 11.51 -3.93
CA TRP A 197 -19.73 10.06 -3.89
C TRP A 197 -19.31 9.46 -5.24
N ALA A 198 -19.81 10.03 -6.34
CA ALA A 198 -19.43 9.58 -7.68
C ALA A 198 -17.93 9.81 -7.94
N ASP A 199 -17.39 10.96 -7.51
CA ASP A 199 -15.97 11.27 -7.66
C ASP A 199 -15.08 10.27 -6.90
N LEU A 200 -15.49 9.91 -5.67
CA LEU A 200 -14.80 8.90 -4.87
C LEU A 200 -14.74 7.55 -5.61
N PHE A 201 -15.88 7.08 -6.14
CA PHE A 201 -15.89 5.81 -6.89
C PHE A 201 -15.09 5.89 -8.18
N ASN A 202 -15.11 7.02 -8.88
CA ASN A 202 -14.30 7.23 -10.07
C ASN A 202 -12.81 7.20 -9.76
N GLU A 203 -12.36 7.69 -8.59
CA GLU A 203 -10.96 7.61 -8.16
C GLU A 203 -10.52 6.16 -7.93
N TYR A 204 -11.33 5.34 -7.25
CA TYR A 204 -11.00 3.95 -6.94
C TYR A 204 -11.06 3.00 -8.15
N LEU A 205 -11.84 3.33 -9.17
CA LEU A 205 -12.10 2.46 -10.32
C LEU A 205 -11.25 2.83 -11.56
N ARG A 206 -10.35 3.80 -11.45
CA ARG A 206 -9.38 4.16 -12.51
C ARG A 206 -8.25 3.14 -12.62
#